data_AF-A0A7I7Q5J6-F1
#
_entry.id   AF-A0A7I7Q5J6-F1
#
_cell.length_a   1.000
_cell.length_b   1.000
_cell.length_c   1.000
_cell.angle_alpha   90.00
_cell.angle_beta   90.00
_cell.angle_gamma   90.00
#
_symmetry.space_group_name_H-M   'P 1'
#
loop_
_entity.id
_entity.type
_entity.pdbx_description
1 polymer ?
#
loop_
_entity_poly.entity_id
_entity_poly.type
_entity_poly.pdbx_seq_one_letter_code
_entity_poly.pdbx_strand_id
1 'polypeptide(L)'
;MRGTGSDTWVADDVFVPDYRAVSLGAIAEGTLPPTADGPMYRLPAVVAVMVPLLAPLLGVGRAALRFVADNAQTKRLAGTTISRQRESVGLQIRIAEAAMRLSTARLHAFDMAASVDDAAVDGRTFGYAARAEFRARLGYAAQQVVEALSILVDAHGAGSFAESSQLQQYWRDANIRRLPG
;
A
#
# COMPACT_ATOMS: atom_id res chain seq x y z
N MET A 1 7.77 9.64 0.14
CA MET A 1 7.23 10.03 -1.16
C MET A 1 7.98 11.20 -1.80
N ARG A 2 9.07 11.75 -1.22
CA ARG A 2 9.81 12.85 -1.87
C ARG A 2 10.44 12.46 -3.21
N GLY A 3 10.81 11.19 -3.37
CA GLY A 3 11.41 10.68 -4.60
C GLY A 3 10.45 10.45 -5.76
N THR A 4 9.14 10.72 -5.63
CA THR A 4 8.19 10.51 -6.72
C THR A 4 8.17 11.62 -7.76
N GLY A 5 8.71 12.81 -7.44
CA GLY A 5 8.67 13.96 -8.36
C GLY A 5 7.23 14.33 -8.76
N SER A 6 6.29 14.29 -7.81
CA SER A 6 4.87 14.61 -8.05
C SER A 6 4.67 16.12 -8.18
N ASP A 7 5.28 16.69 -9.22
CA ASP A 7 5.32 18.11 -9.50
C ASP A 7 4.04 18.59 -10.19
N THR A 8 3.83 19.91 -10.17
CA THR A 8 2.71 20.55 -10.84
C THR A 8 3.03 20.75 -12.32
N TRP A 9 2.15 20.26 -13.19
CA TRP A 9 2.22 20.50 -14.63
C TRP A 9 1.30 21.66 -14.99
N VAL A 10 1.83 22.65 -15.70
CA VAL A 10 1.10 23.84 -16.18
C VAL A 10 1.04 23.79 -17.70
N ALA A 11 -0.15 24.00 -18.25
CA ALA A 11 -0.40 24.00 -19.68
C ALA A 11 -1.36 25.16 -20.02
N ASP A 12 -0.92 26.08 -20.86
CA ASP A 12 -1.71 27.22 -21.35
C ASP A 12 -1.97 27.03 -22.85
N ASP A 13 -3.25 27.10 -23.25
CA ASP A 13 -3.73 26.98 -24.64
C ASP A 13 -3.18 25.76 -25.42
N VAL A 14 -2.96 24.63 -24.73
CA VAL A 14 -2.47 23.40 -25.35
C VAL A 14 -3.60 22.68 -26.08
N PHE A 15 -3.42 22.50 -27.39
CA PHE A 15 -4.32 21.68 -28.21
C PHE A 15 -4.18 20.19 -27.87
N VAL A 16 -5.30 19.55 -27.50
CA VAL A 16 -5.41 18.10 -27.30
C VAL A 16 -6.37 17.53 -28.35
N PRO A 17 -5.91 16.67 -29.28
CA PRO A 17 -6.79 16.09 -30.27
C PRO A 17 -7.70 15.01 -29.66
N ASP A 18 -8.89 14.81 -30.25
CA ASP A 18 -9.92 13.90 -29.72
C ASP A 18 -9.42 12.47 -29.46
N TYR A 19 -8.54 11.94 -30.31
CA TYR A 19 -7.99 10.59 -30.15
C TYR A 19 -7.04 10.44 -28.94
N ARG A 20 -6.70 11.54 -28.24
CA ARG A 20 -5.94 11.56 -26.98
C ARG A 20 -6.80 11.92 -25.77
N ALA A 21 -8.11 12.13 -25.95
CA ALA A 21 -9.05 12.44 -24.88
C ALA A 21 -9.95 11.24 -24.58
N VAL A 22 -10.27 11.03 -23.30
CA VAL A 22 -11.19 9.98 -22.85
C VAL A 22 -12.14 10.53 -21.80
N SER A 23 -13.38 10.02 -21.76
CA SER A 23 -14.36 10.44 -20.75
C SER A 23 -14.02 9.88 -19.37
N LEU A 24 -13.88 10.75 -18.37
CA LEU A 24 -13.68 10.36 -16.99
C LEU A 24 -14.90 9.61 -16.43
N GLY A 25 -16.11 9.97 -16.85
CA GLY A 25 -17.33 9.25 -16.51
C GLY A 25 -17.31 7.81 -17.04
N ALA A 26 -16.91 7.63 -18.29
CA ALA A 26 -16.78 6.30 -18.89
C ALA A 26 -15.71 5.42 -18.19
N ILE A 27 -14.60 6.03 -17.74
CA ILE A 27 -13.60 5.34 -16.89
C ILE A 27 -14.25 4.87 -15.58
N ALA A 28 -14.98 5.76 -14.90
CA ALA A 28 -15.58 5.48 -13.60
C ALA A 28 -16.69 4.42 -13.67
N GLU A 29 -17.47 4.45 -14.75
CA GLU A 29 -18.55 3.49 -15.02
C GLU A 29 -18.01 2.14 -15.53
N GLY A 30 -16.80 2.13 -16.09
CA GLY A 30 -16.19 0.95 -16.71
C GLY A 30 -16.76 0.64 -18.09
N THR A 31 -17.20 1.67 -18.82
CA THR A 31 -17.86 1.57 -20.13
C THR A 31 -16.93 1.86 -21.31
N LEU A 32 -15.65 2.13 -21.05
CA LEU A 32 -14.65 2.28 -22.10
C LEU A 32 -14.50 0.98 -22.90
N PRO A 33 -14.40 1.07 -24.25
CA PRO A 33 -14.12 -0.09 -25.06
C PRO A 33 -12.68 -0.60 -24.81
N PRO A 34 -12.42 -1.90 -24.98
CA PRO A 34 -11.06 -2.44 -24.92
C PRO A 34 -10.15 -1.76 -25.95
N THR A 35 -8.94 -1.40 -25.54
CA THR A 35 -7.97 -0.69 -26.41
C THR A 35 -7.07 -1.62 -27.20
N ALA A 36 -7.02 -2.90 -26.84
CA ALA A 36 -6.21 -3.92 -27.48
C ALA A 36 -6.76 -5.32 -27.18
N ASP A 37 -6.28 -6.31 -27.92
CA ASP A 37 -6.58 -7.71 -27.65
C ASP A 37 -5.80 -8.18 -26.42
N GLY A 38 -6.51 -8.82 -25.49
CA GLY A 38 -5.91 -9.47 -24.33
C GLY A 38 -6.80 -9.44 -23.08
N PRO A 39 -6.68 -10.41 -22.17
CA PRO A 39 -7.47 -10.50 -20.95
C PRO A 39 -7.47 -9.20 -20.12
N MET A 40 -6.31 -8.58 -19.94
CA MET A 40 -6.18 -7.37 -19.09
C MET A 40 -6.88 -6.14 -19.67
N TYR A 41 -7.00 -6.01 -21.00
CA TYR A 41 -7.63 -4.85 -21.64
C TYR A 41 -9.16 -4.85 -21.54
N ARG A 42 -9.75 -5.95 -21.05
CA ARG A 42 -11.20 -6.10 -20.83
C ARG A 42 -11.64 -5.67 -19.43
N LEU A 43 -10.68 -5.46 -18.52
CA LEU A 43 -10.96 -5.08 -17.15
C LEU A 43 -11.35 -3.59 -17.06
N PRO A 44 -12.27 -3.23 -16.14
CA PRO A 44 -12.51 -1.82 -15.83
C PRO A 44 -11.21 -1.15 -15.37
N ALA A 45 -10.85 -0.04 -16.02
CA ALA A 45 -9.58 0.67 -15.78
C ALA A 45 -9.36 1.03 -14.30
N VAL A 46 -10.42 1.41 -13.57
CA VAL A 46 -10.35 1.70 -12.13
C VAL A 46 -9.84 0.50 -11.34
N VAL A 47 -10.31 -0.71 -11.64
CA VAL A 47 -9.91 -1.91 -10.90
C VAL A 47 -8.47 -2.29 -11.22
N ALA A 48 -8.10 -2.25 -12.50
CA ALA A 48 -6.74 -2.54 -12.97
C ALA A 48 -5.69 -1.59 -12.36
N VAL A 49 -6.03 -0.32 -12.15
CA VAL A 49 -5.11 0.66 -11.56
C VAL A 49 -5.04 0.57 -10.04
N MET A 50 -6.15 0.28 -9.36
CA MET A 50 -6.24 0.38 -7.89
C MET A 50 -5.49 -0.73 -7.15
N VAL A 51 -5.55 -1.98 -7.60
CA VAL A 51 -4.90 -3.09 -6.87
C VAL A 51 -3.37 -2.93 -6.78
N PRO A 52 -2.65 -2.60 -7.87
CA PRO A 52 -1.20 -2.36 -7.83
C PRO A 52 -0.76 -1.25 -6.87
N LEU A 53 -1.66 -0.32 -6.49
CA LEU A 53 -1.36 0.77 -5.55
C LEU A 53 -0.95 0.27 -4.16
N LEU A 54 -1.33 -0.94 -3.76
CA LEU A 54 -0.92 -1.55 -2.48
C LEU A 54 0.51 -2.11 -2.50
N ALA A 55 1.03 -2.46 -3.68
CA ALA A 55 2.30 -3.17 -3.76
C ALA A 55 3.46 -2.41 -3.09
N PRO A 56 3.64 -1.09 -3.27
CA PRO A 56 4.67 -0.32 -2.57
C PRO A 56 4.44 -0.29 -1.05
N LEU A 57 3.19 -0.16 -0.58
CA LEU A 57 2.86 -0.15 0.85
C LEU A 57 3.23 -1.49 1.51
N LEU A 58 2.85 -2.61 0.89
CA LEU A 58 3.21 -3.95 1.37
C LEU A 58 4.74 -4.15 1.41
N GLY A 59 5.45 -3.65 0.39
CA GLY A 59 6.90 -3.70 0.33
C GLY A 59 7.56 -2.94 1.49
N VAL A 60 7.10 -1.70 1.74
CA VAL A 60 7.59 -0.84 2.82
C VAL A 60 7.28 -1.44 4.19
N GLY A 61 6.06 -1.92 4.42
CA GLY A 61 5.67 -2.58 5.67
C GLY A 61 6.55 -3.80 5.98
N ARG A 62 6.78 -4.66 4.98
CA ARG A 62 7.68 -5.82 5.12
C ARG A 62 9.12 -5.41 5.40
N ALA A 63 9.63 -4.36 4.74
CA ALA A 63 10.98 -3.86 4.97
C ALA A 63 11.14 -3.31 6.41
N ALA A 64 10.14 -2.57 6.91
CA ALA A 64 10.12 -2.06 8.28
C ALA A 64 10.07 -3.18 9.32
N LEU A 65 9.23 -4.21 9.12
CA LEU A 65 9.15 -5.36 10.03
C LEU A 65 10.52 -6.05 10.15
N ARG A 66 11.16 -6.34 9.02
CA ARG A 66 12.50 -6.93 8.99
C ARG A 66 13.52 -6.03 9.70
N PHE A 67 13.51 -4.73 9.40
CA PHE A 67 14.41 -3.77 10.03
C PHE A 67 14.29 -3.79 11.55
N VAL A 68 13.07 -3.77 12.10
CA VAL A 68 12.85 -3.79 13.55
C VAL A 68 13.26 -5.13 14.16
N ALA A 69 12.88 -6.25 13.54
CA ALA A 69 13.22 -7.59 14.02
C ALA A 69 14.73 -7.84 14.08
N ASP A 70 15.47 -7.42 13.04
CA ASP A 70 16.93 -7.55 12.96
C ASP A 70 17.61 -6.69 14.03
N ASN A 71 17.18 -5.44 14.20
CA ASN A 71 17.73 -4.54 15.21
C ASN A 71 17.40 -4.98 16.65
N ALA A 72 16.25 -5.61 16.89
CA ALA A 72 15.86 -6.08 18.22
C ALA A 72 16.83 -7.14 18.79
N GLN A 73 17.63 -7.79 17.94
CA GLN A 73 18.62 -8.79 18.35
C GLN A 73 19.77 -8.19 19.17
N THR A 74 20.15 -6.95 18.88
CA THR A 74 21.32 -6.29 19.48
C THR A 74 20.95 -5.02 20.25
N LYS A 75 19.81 -4.39 19.94
CA LYS A 75 19.40 -3.13 20.54
C LYS A 75 19.01 -3.30 22.02
N ARG A 76 19.49 -2.39 22.87
CA ARG A 76 19.12 -2.33 24.30
C ARG A 76 17.74 -1.72 24.48
N LEU A 77 17.01 -2.17 25.51
CA LEU A 77 15.73 -1.59 25.89
C LEU A 77 15.94 -0.53 26.99
N ALA A 78 16.10 0.73 26.56
CA ALA A 78 16.36 1.85 27.47
C ALA A 78 15.26 2.01 28.53
N GLY A 79 15.64 2.36 29.75
CA GLY A 79 14.69 2.55 30.85
C GLY A 79 14.15 1.27 31.49
N THR A 80 14.73 0.10 31.19
CA THR A 80 14.33 -1.19 31.77
C THR A 80 15.54 -2.00 32.24
N THR A 81 15.29 -3.04 33.05
CA THR A 81 16.30 -4.05 33.43
C THR A 81 16.59 -5.05 32.31
N ILE A 82 15.83 -5.02 31.22
CA ILE A 82 15.97 -5.93 30.08
C ILE A 82 17.16 -5.48 29.23
N SER A 83 18.13 -6.39 29.08
CA SER A 83 19.40 -6.06 28.43
C SER A 83 19.23 -5.84 26.92
N ARG A 84 18.40 -6.67 26.26
CA ARG A 84 18.16 -6.62 24.81
C ARG A 84 16.68 -6.63 24.50
N GLN A 85 16.29 -5.90 23.47
CA GLN A 85 14.91 -5.80 23.01
C GLN A 85 14.25 -7.17 22.77
N ARG A 86 14.97 -8.13 22.17
CA ARG A 86 14.48 -9.50 21.96
C ARG A 86 14.04 -10.24 23.23
N GLU A 87 14.53 -9.86 24.41
CA GLU A 87 14.21 -10.50 25.70
C GLU A 87 12.90 -9.97 26.29
N SER A 88 12.32 -8.92 25.69
CA SER A 88 11.04 -8.36 26.12
C SER A 88 9.87 -9.06 25.44
N VAL A 89 9.10 -9.83 26.21
CA VAL A 89 7.84 -10.44 25.75
C VAL A 89 6.85 -9.39 25.24
N GLY A 90 6.77 -8.23 25.93
CA GLY A 90 5.93 -7.13 25.49
C GLY A 90 6.30 -6.63 24.09
N LEU A 91 7.60 -6.50 23.80
CA LEU A 91 8.06 -6.12 22.47
C LEU A 91 7.78 -7.20 21.41
N GLN A 92 7.98 -8.47 21.76
CA GLN A 92 7.66 -9.60 20.87
C GLN A 92 6.17 -9.59 20.48
N ILE A 93 5.26 -9.34 21.43
CA ILE A 93 3.82 -9.22 21.18
C ILE A 93 3.52 -8.07 20.21
N ARG A 94 4.16 -6.90 20.40
CA ARG A 94 3.96 -5.74 19.50
C ARG A 94 4.47 -6.01 18.08
N ILE A 95 5.63 -6.64 17.95
CA ILE A 95 6.16 -7.05 16.64
C ILE A 95 5.23 -8.08 15.98
N ALA A 96 4.71 -9.04 16.75
CA ALA A 96 3.76 -10.03 16.26
C ALA A 96 2.43 -9.38 15.80
N GLU A 97 1.91 -8.41 16.55
CA GLU A 97 0.72 -7.63 16.17
C GLU A 97 0.95 -6.92 14.82
N ALA A 98 2.07 -6.22 14.66
CA ALA A 98 2.43 -5.57 13.40
C ALA A 98 2.55 -6.59 12.25
N ALA A 99 3.17 -7.75 12.49
CA ALA A 99 3.28 -8.81 11.50
C ALA A 99 1.91 -9.35 11.06
N MET A 100 0.97 -9.54 11.99
CA MET A 100 -0.39 -9.98 11.68
C MET A 100 -1.18 -8.96 10.85
N ARG A 101 -1.01 -7.67 11.13
CA ARG A 101 -1.62 -6.59 10.33
C ARG A 101 -1.07 -6.57 8.90
N LEU A 102 0.25 -6.71 8.73
CA LEU A 102 0.87 -6.82 7.41
C LEU A 102 0.42 -8.08 6.66
N SER A 103 0.26 -9.21 7.37
CA SER A 103 -0.30 -10.44 6.80
C SER A 103 -1.73 -10.21 6.30
N THR A 104 -2.57 -9.56 7.10
CA THR A 104 -3.95 -9.20 6.73
C THR A 104 -3.99 -8.30 5.49
N ALA A 105 -3.15 -7.25 5.44
CA ALA A 105 -3.02 -6.39 4.26
C ALA A 105 -2.62 -7.18 3.00
N ARG A 106 -1.67 -8.12 3.15
CA ARG A 106 -1.23 -9.00 2.06
C ARG A 106 -2.38 -9.89 1.58
N LEU A 107 -3.13 -10.51 2.49
CA LEU A 107 -4.26 -11.36 2.13
C LEU A 107 -5.30 -10.58 1.31
N HIS A 108 -5.70 -9.39 1.76
CA HIS A 108 -6.63 -8.56 0.99
C HIS A 108 -6.10 -8.19 -0.39
N ALA A 109 -4.83 -7.82 -0.50
CA ALA A 109 -4.22 -7.42 -1.77
C ALA A 109 -4.15 -8.58 -2.77
N PHE A 110 -3.71 -9.76 -2.33
CA PHE A 110 -3.57 -10.93 -3.19
C PHE A 110 -4.94 -11.53 -3.56
N ASP A 111 -5.91 -11.51 -2.66
CA ASP A 111 -7.28 -11.94 -2.97
C ASP A 111 -7.96 -11.01 -3.99
N MET A 112 -7.75 -9.69 -3.87
CA MET A 112 -8.20 -8.73 -4.89
C MET A 112 -7.48 -8.96 -6.22
N ALA A 113 -6.17 -9.20 -6.21
CA ALA A 113 -5.41 -9.46 -7.44
C ALA A 113 -5.90 -10.74 -8.14
N ALA A 114 -6.08 -11.84 -7.39
CA ALA A 114 -6.61 -13.09 -7.92
C ALA A 114 -8.01 -12.91 -8.52
N SER A 115 -8.90 -12.19 -7.82
CA SER A 115 -10.24 -11.88 -8.34
C SER A 115 -10.20 -11.13 -9.67
N VAL A 116 -9.22 -10.23 -9.84
CA VAL A 116 -9.04 -9.44 -11.07
C VAL A 116 -8.45 -10.29 -12.19
N ASP A 117 -7.45 -11.12 -11.89
CA ASP A 117 -6.83 -12.03 -12.85
C ASP A 117 -7.86 -13.07 -13.36
N ASP A 118 -8.66 -13.66 -12.47
CA ASP A 118 -9.72 -14.59 -12.83
C ASP A 118 -10.78 -13.91 -13.72
N ALA A 119 -11.18 -12.67 -13.37
CA ALA A 119 -12.14 -11.92 -14.16
C ALA A 119 -11.61 -11.59 -15.57
N ALA A 120 -10.31 -11.29 -15.69
CA ALA A 120 -9.67 -11.05 -16.97
C ALA A 120 -9.71 -12.31 -17.87
N VAL A 121 -9.39 -13.48 -17.31
CA VAL A 121 -9.38 -14.76 -18.04
C VAL A 121 -10.79 -15.14 -18.49
N ASP A 122 -11.78 -15.01 -17.60
CA ASP A 122 -13.17 -15.41 -17.87
C ASP A 122 -13.94 -14.39 -18.72
N GLY A 123 -13.37 -13.21 -18.98
CA GLY A 123 -14.07 -12.10 -19.64
C GLY A 123 -15.20 -11.50 -18.79
N ARG A 124 -15.11 -11.65 -17.46
CA ARG A 124 -16.07 -11.05 -16.51
C ARG A 124 -15.71 -9.59 -16.25
N THR A 125 -16.73 -8.79 -15.96
CA THR A 125 -16.56 -7.39 -15.56
C THR A 125 -17.06 -7.16 -14.13
N PHE A 126 -16.63 -6.06 -13.51
CA PHE A 126 -17.03 -5.68 -12.17
C PHE A 126 -18.10 -4.60 -12.22
N GLY A 127 -19.30 -4.91 -11.73
CA GLY A 127 -20.36 -3.92 -11.50
C GLY A 127 -20.01 -2.93 -10.38
N TYR A 128 -20.84 -1.90 -10.22
CA TYR A 128 -20.62 -0.82 -9.25
C TYR A 128 -20.36 -1.33 -7.81
N ALA A 129 -21.20 -2.25 -7.32
CA ALA A 129 -21.09 -2.79 -5.96
C ALA A 129 -19.73 -3.47 -5.72
N ALA A 130 -19.29 -4.31 -6.65
CA ALA A 130 -17.98 -4.96 -6.56
C ALA A 130 -16.84 -3.94 -6.59
N ARG A 131 -16.91 -2.92 -7.48
CA ARG A 131 -15.89 -1.86 -7.51
C ARG A 131 -15.83 -1.04 -6.22
N ALA A 132 -16.98 -0.79 -5.59
CA ALA A 132 -17.05 -0.12 -4.30
C ALA A 132 -16.42 -0.97 -3.18
N GLU A 133 -16.70 -2.28 -3.15
CA GLU A 133 -16.07 -3.22 -2.22
C GLU A 133 -14.55 -3.26 -2.40
N PHE A 134 -14.06 -3.32 -3.64
CA PHE A 134 -12.62 -3.25 -3.93
C PHE A 134 -11.98 -1.99 -3.36
N ARG A 135 -12.62 -0.82 -3.47
CA ARG A 135 -12.12 0.43 -2.88
C ARG A 135 -12.10 0.36 -1.35
N ALA A 136 -13.13 -0.18 -0.72
CA ALA A 136 -13.17 -0.34 0.73
C ALA A 136 -12.04 -1.27 1.22
N ARG A 137 -11.86 -2.42 0.56
CA ARG A 137 -10.79 -3.38 0.85
C ARG A 137 -9.40 -2.79 0.64
N LEU A 138 -9.21 -1.99 -0.41
CA LEU A 138 -7.99 -1.25 -0.68
C LEU A 138 -7.64 -0.30 0.47
N GLY A 139 -8.60 0.53 0.89
CA GLY A 139 -8.43 1.45 2.01
C GLY A 139 -8.11 0.73 3.31
N TYR A 140 -8.83 -0.36 3.61
CA TYR A 140 -8.59 -1.18 4.79
C TYR A 140 -7.18 -1.80 4.79
N ALA A 141 -6.76 -2.42 3.68
CA ALA A 141 -5.43 -3.01 3.55
C ALA A 141 -4.32 -1.96 3.72
N ALA A 142 -4.47 -0.78 3.12
CA ALA A 142 -3.54 0.32 3.30
C ALA A 142 -3.46 0.79 4.76
N GLN A 143 -4.61 0.88 5.44
CA GLN A 143 -4.67 1.23 6.86
C GLN A 143 -3.95 0.20 7.74
N GLN A 144 -4.11 -1.10 7.47
CA GLN A 144 -3.39 -2.14 8.20
C GLN A 144 -1.86 -1.99 8.09
N VAL A 145 -1.35 -1.60 6.93
CA VAL A 145 0.09 -1.32 6.75
C VAL A 145 0.53 -0.10 7.58
N VAL A 146 -0.23 0.99 7.54
CA VAL A 146 0.11 2.21 8.27
C VAL A 146 0.09 1.98 9.78
N GLU A 147 -0.92 1.27 10.29
CA GLU A 147 -1.02 0.92 11.71
C GLU A 147 0.12 -0.02 12.14
N ALA A 148 0.49 -1.00 11.31
CA ALA A 148 1.66 -1.84 11.56
C ALA A 148 2.96 -1.02 11.65
N LEU A 149 3.14 -0.03 10.76
CA LEU A 149 4.31 0.84 10.78
C LEU A 149 4.37 1.70 12.04
N SER A 150 3.25 2.23 12.52
CA SER A 150 3.20 2.96 13.79
C SER A 150 3.62 2.07 14.97
N ILE A 151 3.11 0.84 15.03
CA ILE A 151 3.53 -0.13 16.07
C ILE A 151 5.04 -0.41 16.00
N LEU A 152 5.59 -0.55 14.79
CA LEU A 152 7.02 -0.83 14.58
C LEU A 152 7.91 0.36 14.94
N VAL A 153 7.48 1.58 14.64
CA VAL A 153 8.17 2.82 15.04
C VAL A 153 8.21 2.93 16.57
N ASP A 154 7.08 2.68 17.23
CA ASP A 154 6.98 2.70 18.69
C ASP A 154 7.85 1.61 19.32
N ALA A 155 7.81 0.38 18.78
CA ALA A 155 8.60 -0.76 19.23
C ALA A 155 10.10 -0.50 19.09
N HIS A 156 10.53 0.15 18.00
CA HIS A 156 11.93 0.47 17.78
C HIS A 156 12.42 1.61 18.69
N GLY A 157 11.52 2.46 19.17
CA GLY A 157 11.79 3.60 20.05
C GLY A 157 12.46 4.78 19.35
N ALA A 158 12.83 5.82 20.10
CA ALA A 158 13.23 7.15 19.60
C ALA A 158 14.29 7.16 18.48
N GLY A 159 15.20 6.19 18.44
CA GLY A 159 16.19 6.06 17.36
C GLY A 159 15.58 5.82 15.97
N SER A 160 14.29 5.48 15.89
CA SER A 160 13.54 5.36 14.65
C SER A 160 13.49 6.69 13.87
N PHE A 161 13.52 7.83 14.57
CA PHE A 161 13.41 9.17 14.00
C PHE A 161 14.75 9.81 13.62
N ALA A 162 15.87 9.13 13.84
CA ALA A 162 17.15 9.59 13.32
C ALA A 162 17.11 9.65 11.78
N GLU A 163 17.71 10.68 11.18
CA GLU A 163 17.75 10.81 9.71
C GLU A 163 18.46 9.62 9.05
N SER A 164 19.46 9.04 9.73
CA SER A 164 20.16 7.82 9.30
C SER A 164 19.33 6.54 9.39
N SER A 165 18.19 6.57 10.08
CA SER A 165 17.29 5.42 10.18
C SER A 165 16.38 5.34 8.97
N GLN A 166 16.35 4.17 8.33
CA GLN A 166 15.41 3.90 7.24
C GLN A 166 13.96 3.81 7.74
N LEU A 167 13.74 3.55 9.04
CA LEU A 167 12.42 3.31 9.59
C LEU A 167 11.52 4.55 9.52
N GLN A 168 12.05 5.74 9.81
CA GLN A 168 11.28 6.98 9.65
C GLN A 168 10.95 7.28 8.18
N GLN A 169 11.80 6.86 7.23
CA GLN A 169 11.51 7.03 5.81
C GLN A 169 10.35 6.13 5.40
N TYR A 170 10.38 4.85 5.79
CA TYR A 170 9.28 3.91 5.58
C TYR A 170 7.96 4.44 6.14
N TRP A 171 7.98 4.92 7.37
CA TRP A 171 6.80 5.46 8.04
C TRP A 171 6.25 6.72 7.33
N ARG A 172 7.10 7.71 7.02
CA ARG A 172 6.67 8.92 6.31
C ARG A 172 6.12 8.60 4.93
N ASP A 173 6.80 7.74 4.20
CA ASP A 173 6.43 7.39 2.83
C ASP A 173 5.06 6.70 2.80
N ALA A 174 4.82 5.76 3.72
CA ALA A 174 3.52 5.08 3.81
C ALA A 174 2.39 6.01 4.27
N ASN A 175 2.64 6.90 5.22
CA ASN A 175 1.62 7.85 5.72
C ASN A 175 1.19 8.86 4.64
N ILE A 176 2.15 9.36 3.85
CA ILE A 176 1.83 10.26 2.72
C ILE A 176 1.12 9.49 1.60
N ARG A 177 1.51 8.23 1.37
CA ARG A 177 0.94 7.38 0.33
C ARG A 177 -0.49 6.95 0.61
N ARG A 178 -0.90 6.86 1.88
CA ARG A 178 -2.23 6.44 2.30
C ARG A 178 -3.26 7.17 1.44
N LEU A 179 -4.02 6.39 0.67
CA LEU A 179 -5.03 6.96 -0.22
C LEU A 179 -6.03 7.74 0.65
N PRO A 180 -6.39 8.99 0.28
CA PRO A 180 -7.50 9.66 0.92
C PRO A 180 -8.75 8.77 0.77
N GLY A 181 -9.48 8.63 1.88
CA GLY A 181 -10.72 7.85 1.93
C GLY A 181 -11.78 8.37 0.98
#